data_AF-A0A1W2LY78-F1
#
_entry.id   AF-A0A1W2LY78-F1
#
_cell.length_a   1.000
_cell.length_b   1.000
_cell.length_c   1.000
_cell.angle_alpha   90.00
_cell.angle_beta   90.00
_cell.angle_gamma   90.00
#
_symmetry.space_group_name_H-M   'P 1'
#
loop_
_entity.id
_entity.type
_entity.pdbx_description
1 polymer ?
#
loop_
_entity_poly.entity_id
_entity_poly.type
_entity_poly.pdbx_seq_one_letter_code
_entity_poly.pdbx_strand_id
1 'polypeptide(L)' 'MSVETPKAQDVVDDVTVWLASEFSTKLSPTAVGAIVRATHRDLRDQIVPEAIGEMLHRLARDRIARVVQVL' A
#
# COMPACT_ATOMS: atom_id res chain seq x y z
N MET A 1 11.70 15.15 14.77
CA MET A 1 12.13 14.12 13.81
C MET A 1 11.00 14.02 12.78
N SER A 2 11.13 14.74 11.66
CA SER A 2 10.08 14.75 10.64
C SER A 2 10.13 13.44 9.88
N VAL A 3 9.12 12.60 10.08
CA VAL A 3 8.93 11.40 9.26
C VAL A 3 8.60 11.89 7.85
N GLU A 4 9.54 11.77 6.93
CA GLU A 4 9.27 12.00 5.52
C GLU A 4 8.27 10.93 5.08
N THR A 5 7.01 11.31 4.97
CA THR A 5 5.97 10.46 4.41
C THR A 5 6.44 10.06 3.01
N PRO A 6 6.57 8.75 2.69
CA PRO A 6 6.91 8.31 1.34
C PRO A 6 5.97 8.98 0.37
N LYS A 7 6.49 9.50 -0.75
CA LYS A 7 5.61 10.10 -1.75
C LYS A 7 4.67 8.99 -2.23
N ALA A 8 3.40 9.31 -2.48
CA ALA A 8 2.40 8.32 -2.87
C ALA A 8 2.83 7.48 -4.09
N GLN A 9 3.72 8.02 -4.93
CA GLN A 9 4.33 7.31 -6.04
C GLN A 9 5.25 6.16 -5.60
N ASP A 10 6.02 6.35 -4.53
CA ASP A 10 6.93 5.34 -3.99
C ASP A 10 6.15 4.10 -3.51
N VAL A 11 4.99 4.33 -2.88
CA VAL A 11 4.09 3.26 -2.43
C VAL A 11 3.46 2.51 -3.60
N VAL A 12 3.06 3.21 -4.66
CA VAL A 12 2.50 2.60 -5.87
C VAL A 12 3.53 1.71 -6.56
N ASP A 13 4.78 2.15 -6.61
CA ASP A 13 5.87 1.42 -7.27
C ASP A 13 6.25 0.17 -6.46
N ASP A 14 6.38 0.27 -5.13
CA ASP A 14 6.64 -0.86 -4.25
C ASP A 14 5.56 -1.95 -4.35
N VAL A 15 4.28 -1.55 -4.32
CA VAL A 15 3.14 -2.47 -4.46
C VAL A 15 3.13 -3.11 -5.85
N THR A 16 3.49 -2.36 -6.89
CA THR A 16 3.58 -2.88 -8.26
C THR A 16 4.65 -3.97 -8.37
N VAL A 17 5.83 -3.77 -7.78
CA VAL A 17 6.91 -4.76 -7.79
C VAL A 17 6.49 -6.04 -7.08
N TRP A 18 5.87 -5.92 -5.91
CA TRP A 18 5.42 -7.07 -5.13
C TRP A 18 4.36 -7.89 -5.88
N LEU A 19 3.32 -7.24 -6.40
CA LEU A 19 2.26 -7.91 -7.14
C LEU A 19 2.73 -8.46 -8.50
N ALA A 20 3.69 -7.80 -9.15
CA ALA A 20 4.26 -8.32 -10.41
C ALA A 20 5.02 -9.62 -10.18
N SER A 21 5.66 -9.77 -9.01
CA SER A 21 6.28 -11.03 -8.60
C SER A 21 5.23 -12.10 -8.33
N GLU A 22 4.23 -11.79 -7.51
CA GLU A 22 3.16 -12.72 -7.10
C GLU A 22 2.35 -13.25 -8.28
N PHE A 23 1.98 -12.37 -9.23
CA PHE A 23 1.12 -12.70 -10.37
C PHE A 23 1.88 -12.96 -11.67
N SER A 24 3.20 -13.10 -11.62
CA SER A 24 4.09 -13.26 -12.79
C SER A 24 3.69 -14.41 -13.74
N THR A 25 3.04 -15.44 -13.22
CA THR A 25 2.57 -16.60 -14.01
C THR A 25 1.27 -16.34 -14.78
N LYS A 26 0.54 -15.27 -14.45
CA LYS A 26 -0.80 -14.96 -14.97
C LYS A 26 -0.89 -13.60 -15.66
N LEU A 27 -0.08 -12.64 -15.23
CA LEU A 27 -0.15 -11.24 -15.68
C LEU A 27 1.25 -10.71 -16.01
N SER A 28 1.33 -9.89 -17.04
CA SER A 28 2.55 -9.15 -17.34
C SER A 28 2.77 -8.04 -16.30
N PRO A 29 4.02 -7.64 -16.01
CA PRO A 29 4.30 -6.51 -15.12
C PRO A 29 3.61 -5.21 -15.55
N THR A 30 3.46 -5.00 -16.87
CA THR A 30 2.73 -3.86 -17.43
C THR A 30 1.25 -3.89 -17.06
N ALA A 31 0.60 -5.06 -17.13
CA ALA A 31 -0.80 -5.22 -16.74
C ALA A 31 -0.99 -4.98 -15.24
N VAL A 32 -0.09 -5.53 -14.40
CA VAL A 32 -0.10 -5.30 -12.95
C VAL A 32 0.05 -3.81 -12.62
N GLY A 33 1.01 -3.12 -13.22
CA GLY A 33 1.20 -1.69 -12.98
C GLY A 33 0.01 -0.83 -13.42
N ALA A 34 -0.69 -1.21 -14.49
CA ALA A 34 -1.92 -0.54 -14.92
C ALA A 34 -3.05 -0.70 -13.90
N ILE A 35 -3.20 -1.90 -13.34
CA ILE A 35 -4.19 -2.21 -12.30
C ILE A 35 -3.89 -1.42 -11.02
N VAL A 36 -2.65 -1.46 -10.52
CA VAL A 36 -2.27 -0.74 -9.28
C VAL A 36 -2.52 0.77 -9.40
N ARG A 37 -2.19 1.38 -10.55
CA ARG A 37 -2.45 2.82 -10.79
C ARG A 37 -3.94 3.14 -10.89
N ALA A 38 -4.76 2.25 -11.46
CA ALA A 38 -6.21 2.42 -11.50
C ALA A 38 -6.79 2.35 -10.08
N THR A 39 -6.45 1.31 -9.31
CA THR A 39 -6.84 1.16 -7.91
C THR A 39 -6.42 2.37 -7.07
N HIS A 40 -5.20 2.90 -7.25
CA HIS A 40 -4.76 4.09 -6.53
C HIS A 40 -5.60 5.34 -6.86
N ARG A 41 -6.01 5.53 -8.12
CA ARG A 41 -6.93 6.62 -8.49
C ARG A 41 -8.30 6.44 -7.86
N ASP A 42 -8.86 5.24 -7.95
CA ASP A 42 -10.18 4.94 -7.38
C ASP A 42 -10.18 5.17 -5.86
N LEU A 43 -9.11 4.77 -5.19
CA LEU A 43 -8.91 5.02 -3.76
C LEU A 43 -8.75 6.50 -3.46
N ARG A 44 -7.91 7.24 -4.18
CA ARG A 44 -7.75 8.69 -3.96
C ARG A 44 -9.07 9.45 -4.14
N ASP A 45 -9.90 9.00 -5.06
CA ASP A 45 -11.15 9.67 -5.40
C ASP A 45 -12.34 9.17 -4.52
N GLN A 46 -12.18 8.08 -3.76
CA GLN A 46 -13.19 7.52 -2.84
C GLN A 46 -12.82 7.61 -1.35
N ILE A 47 -11.56 7.85 -1.00
CA ILE A 47 -11.11 7.87 0.39
C ILE A 47 -11.45 9.21 1.03
N VAL A 48 -12.51 9.18 1.84
CA VAL A 48 -12.82 10.19 2.86
C VAL A 48 -11.63 10.20 3.85
N PRO A 49 -11.01 11.36 4.17
CA PRO A 49 -9.81 11.44 5.03
C PRO A 49 -9.91 10.67 6.35
N GLU A 50 -11.10 10.57 6.92
CA GLU A 50 -11.42 9.82 8.14
C GLU A 50 -11.16 8.31 7.99
N ALA A 51 -11.37 7.74 6.80
CA ALA A 51 -11.11 6.32 6.53
C ALA A 51 -9.60 6.00 6.52
N ILE A 52 -8.74 6.97 6.19
CA ILE A 52 -7.27 6.82 6.26
C ILE A 52 -6.83 6.69 7.71
N GLY A 53 -7.38 7.52 8.61
CA GLY A 53 -7.05 7.49 10.03
C GLY A 53 -7.34 6.13 10.65
N GLU A 54 -8.50 5.56 10.33
CA GLU A 54 -8.88 4.22 10.80
C GLU A 54 -7.98 3.11 10.26
N MET A 55 -7.71 3.11 8.96
CA MET A 55 -6.91 2.07 8.33
C MET A 55 -5.46 2.12 8.82
N LEU A 56 -4.92 3.33 8.99
CA LEU A 56 -3.61 3.58 9.58
C LEU A 56 -3.54 3.09 11.03
N HIS A 57 -4.56 3.42 11.85
CA HIS A 57 -4.62 2.97 13.23
C HIS A 57 -4.61 1.43 13.33
N ARG A 58 -5.44 0.76 12.52
CA ARG A 58 -5.51 -0.71 12.48
C ARG A 58 -4.17 -1.33 12.09
N LEU A 59 -3.54 -0.84 11.01
CA LEU A 59 -2.27 -1.37 10.53
C LEU A 59 -1.11 -1.11 11.51
N ALA A 60 -1.06 0.07 12.12
CA ALA A 60 -0.05 0.43 13.10
C ALA A 60 -0.17 -0.43 14.37
N ARG A 61 -1.38 -0.64 14.88
CA ARG A 61 -1.65 -1.50 16.04
C ARG A 61 -1.19 -2.94 15.79
N ASP A 62 -1.51 -3.48 14.62
CA ASP A 62 -1.16 -4.83 14.21
C ASP A 62 0.37 -5.01 14.06
N ARG A 63 1.08 -4.02 13.50
CA ARG A 63 2.55 -4.01 13.45
C ARG A 63 3.18 -3.93 14.84
N ILE A 64 2.67 -3.08 15.73
CA ILE A 64 3.15 -2.97 17.12
C ILE A 64 2.96 -4.29 17.86
N ALA A 65 1.79 -4.92 17.72
CA ALA A 65 1.51 -6.21 18.34
C ALA A 65 2.53 -7.27 17.93
N ARG A 66 2.88 -7.34 16.63
CA ARG A 66 3.93 -8.25 16.14
C ARG A 66 5.31 -7.96 16.70
N VAL A 67 5.70 -6.69 16.84
CA VAL A 67 7.00 -6.32 17.42
C VAL A 67 7.07 -6.65 18.90
N VAL A 68 6.00 -6.36 19.65
CA VAL A 68 5.91 -6.65 21.09
C VAL A 68 5.85 -8.15 21.36
N GLN A 69 5.28 -8.96 20.47
CA GLN A 69 5.25 -10.43 20.61
C GLN A 69 6.61 -11.12 20.36
N VAL A 70 7.57 -10.42 19.77
CA VAL A 70 8.91 -10.96 19.46
C VAL A 70 9.94 -10.59 20.53
N LEU A 71 9.58 -9.72 21.48
CA LEU A 71 10.38 -9.36 22.67
C LEU A 71 9.96 -10.19 23.89
#